data_AF-A0ABD1KZ69-F1
#
_entry.id   AF-A0ABD1KZ69-F1
#
_cell.length_a   1.000
_cell.length_b   1.000
_cell.length_c   1.000
_cell.angle_alpha   90.00
_cell.angle_beta   90.00
_cell.angle_gamma   90.00
#
_symmetry.space_group_name_H-M   'P 1'
#
loop_
_entity.id
_entity.type
_entity.pdbx_description
1 polymer ?
#
loop_
_entity_poly.entity_id
_entity_poly.type
_entity_poly.pdbx_seq_one_letter_code
_entity_poly.pdbx_strand_id
1 'polypeptide(L)'
;MPLPPTCPMEFATMPEHFVEDAMKLLIFASRIPKALDGVVLDEFMNFIIMFMPSPEFIKNPYLRAKMVEVLNCWMPRMSGSTATTTLFEGHQLSLEYLVRNLLKLYVDIEFTGSHTQFYDKFNIRHNIVELLEYL
;
A
#
# COMPACT_ATOMS: atom_id res chain seq x y z
N MET A 1 6.01 0.99 15.28
CA MET A 1 6.03 2.36 14.73
C MET A 1 6.32 3.31 15.88
N PRO A 2 7.10 4.38 15.67
CA PRO A 2 7.43 4.99 14.38
C PRO A 2 8.64 4.36 13.67
N LEU A 3 8.74 4.59 12.36
CA LEU A 3 9.99 4.40 11.60
C LEU A 3 11.10 5.29 12.20
N PRO A 4 12.39 4.95 12.02
CA PRO A 4 13.45 5.85 12.44
C PRO A 4 13.34 7.19 11.71
N PRO A 5 13.76 8.31 12.34
CA PRO A 5 13.64 9.65 11.76
C PRO A 5 14.45 9.81 10.46
N THR A 6 15.47 8.98 10.27
CA THR A 6 16.31 8.94 9.08
C THR A 6 16.31 7.54 8.49
N CYS A 7 16.18 7.44 7.16
CA CYS A 7 16.29 6.19 6.44
C CYS A 7 17.71 5.61 6.56
N PRO A 8 17.90 4.37 7.04
CA PRO A 8 19.19 3.71 7.09
C PRO A 8 19.83 3.61 5.70
N MET A 9 21.16 3.76 5.62
CA MET A 9 21.88 3.74 4.34
C MET A 9 21.72 2.40 3.61
N GLU A 10 21.69 1.32 4.36
CA GLU A 10 21.52 -0.05 3.86
C GLU A 10 20.17 -0.20 3.16
N PHE A 11 19.11 0.39 3.71
CA PHE A 11 17.80 0.41 3.07
C PHE A 11 17.78 1.35 1.86
N ALA A 12 18.37 2.55 1.99
CA ALA A 12 18.40 3.55 0.93
C ALA A 12 19.18 3.11 -0.32
N THR A 13 20.09 2.14 -0.18
CA THR A 13 20.86 1.55 -1.30
C THR A 13 20.17 0.32 -1.91
N MET A 14 19.08 -0.15 -1.33
CA MET A 14 18.31 -1.27 -1.88
C MET A 14 17.59 -0.86 -3.18
N PRO A 15 17.71 -1.65 -4.26
CA PRO A 15 16.99 -1.39 -5.51
C PRO A 15 15.46 -1.39 -5.34
N GLU A 16 14.77 -0.40 -5.91
CA GLU A 16 13.31 -0.26 -5.80
C GLU A 16 12.52 -1.46 -6.36
N HIS A 17 13.07 -2.17 -7.36
CA HIS A 17 12.39 -3.29 -8.03
C HIS A 17 12.06 -4.44 -7.09
N PHE A 18 12.82 -4.64 -5.99
CA PHE A 18 12.49 -5.67 -4.99
C PHE A 18 11.11 -5.44 -4.39
N VAL A 19 10.79 -4.20 -4.05
CA VAL A 19 9.47 -3.83 -3.54
C VAL A 19 8.45 -3.83 -4.66
N GLU A 20 8.82 -3.34 -5.84
CA GLU A 20 7.91 -3.29 -6.98
C GLU A 20 7.41 -4.68 -7.39
N ASP A 21 8.31 -5.65 -7.48
CA ASP A 21 7.99 -7.03 -7.87
C ASP A 21 7.19 -7.74 -6.79
N ALA A 22 7.49 -7.49 -5.51
CA ALA A 22 6.67 -7.97 -4.40
C ALA A 22 5.22 -7.44 -4.51
N MET A 23 5.03 -6.14 -4.74
CA MET A 23 3.68 -5.57 -4.88
C MET A 23 2.96 -6.12 -6.12
N LYS A 24 3.66 -6.26 -7.26
CA LYS A 24 3.10 -6.88 -8.48
C LYS A 24 2.65 -8.32 -8.23
N LEU A 25 3.46 -9.10 -7.50
CA LEU A 25 3.14 -10.48 -7.16
C LEU A 25 1.90 -10.55 -6.27
N LEU A 26 1.77 -9.68 -5.26
CA LEU A 26 0.60 -9.63 -4.39
C LEU A 26 -0.67 -9.24 -5.17
N ILE A 27 -0.60 -8.23 -6.05
CA ILE A 27 -1.72 -7.86 -6.94
C ILE A 27 -2.10 -9.05 -7.82
N PHE A 28 -1.12 -9.72 -8.43
CA PHE A 28 -1.36 -10.87 -9.30
C PHE A 28 -2.00 -12.03 -8.53
N ALA A 29 -1.45 -12.39 -7.38
CA ALA A 29 -1.97 -13.46 -6.51
C ALA A 29 -3.40 -13.16 -6.05
N SER A 30 -3.72 -11.90 -5.74
CA SER A 30 -5.06 -11.50 -5.31
C SER A 30 -6.14 -11.71 -6.39
N ARG A 31 -5.76 -11.82 -7.67
CA ARG A 31 -6.68 -12.11 -8.78
C ARG A 31 -7.00 -13.60 -8.91
N ILE A 32 -6.22 -14.47 -8.27
CA ILE A 32 -6.41 -15.92 -8.32
C ILE A 32 -7.21 -16.34 -7.08
N PRO A 33 -8.41 -16.94 -7.25
CA PRO A 33 -9.22 -17.37 -6.12
C PRO A 33 -8.43 -18.27 -5.16
N LYS A 34 -8.48 -17.95 -3.86
CA LYS A 34 -7.83 -18.70 -2.77
C LYS A 34 -6.31 -18.77 -2.82
N ALA A 35 -5.62 -18.06 -3.72
CA ALA A 35 -4.16 -18.11 -3.78
C ALA A 35 -3.46 -17.53 -2.55
N LEU A 36 -4.16 -16.67 -1.79
CA LEU A 36 -3.68 -16.09 -0.53
C LEU A 36 -4.14 -16.86 0.71
N ASP A 37 -4.98 -17.91 0.55
CA ASP A 37 -5.45 -18.69 1.69
C ASP A 37 -4.26 -19.43 2.33
N GLY A 38 -4.07 -19.25 3.64
CA GLY A 38 -2.95 -19.82 4.39
C GLY A 38 -1.63 -19.03 4.30
N VAL A 39 -1.61 -17.90 3.58
CA VAL A 39 -0.47 -16.96 3.58
C VAL A 39 -0.58 -16.03 4.79
N VAL A 40 0.55 -15.77 5.46
CA VAL A 40 0.63 -14.78 6.55
C VAL A 40 0.70 -13.38 5.94
N LEU A 41 -0.42 -12.66 5.93
CA LEU A 41 -0.55 -11.35 5.28
C LEU A 41 -0.23 -10.18 6.21
N ASP A 42 -0.21 -10.39 7.52
CA ASP A 42 0.06 -9.37 8.54
C ASP A 42 1.41 -8.65 8.32
N GLU A 43 2.46 -9.37 7.95
CA GLU A 43 3.77 -8.77 7.68
C GLU A 43 3.75 -7.85 6.45
N PHE A 44 3.00 -8.23 5.41
CA PHE A 44 2.81 -7.37 4.25
C PHE A 44 1.93 -6.17 4.57
N MET A 45 0.89 -6.34 5.41
CA MET A 45 0.06 -5.26 5.91
C MET A 45 0.89 -4.26 6.71
N ASN A 46 1.72 -4.73 7.63
CA ASN A 46 2.69 -3.95 8.39
C ASN A 46 3.62 -3.15 7.46
N PHE A 47 4.20 -3.83 6.48
CA PHE A 47 5.09 -3.20 5.50
C PHE A 47 4.39 -2.09 4.71
N ILE A 48 3.20 -2.38 4.18
CA ILE A 48 2.42 -1.40 3.41
C ILE A 48 2.08 -0.19 4.26
N ILE A 49 1.48 -0.38 5.44
CA ILE A 49 1.09 0.71 6.34
C ILE A 49 2.30 1.57 6.71
N MET A 50 3.46 0.95 6.92
CA MET A 50 4.68 1.64 7.33
C MET A 50 5.31 2.48 6.20
N PHE A 51 5.31 1.99 4.97
CA PHE A 51 6.06 2.61 3.86
C PHE A 51 5.20 3.43 2.90
N MET A 52 3.90 3.17 2.78
CA MET A 52 3.00 3.97 1.94
C MET A 52 3.00 5.49 2.27
N PRO A 53 3.13 5.95 3.53
CA PRO A 53 3.09 7.37 3.87
C PRO A 53 4.50 8.01 3.96
N SER A 54 5.55 7.27 3.62
CA SER A 54 6.93 7.57 4.00
C SER A 54 7.82 7.90 2.79
N PRO A 55 7.74 9.13 2.23
CA PRO A 55 8.59 9.55 1.12
C PRO A 55 10.09 9.51 1.44
N GLU A 56 10.47 9.52 2.72
CA GLU A 56 11.85 9.45 3.20
C GLU A 56 12.46 8.05 2.99
N PHE A 57 11.62 7.01 2.96
CA PHE A 57 12.03 5.62 2.78
C PHE A 57 11.76 5.14 1.36
N ILE A 58 10.55 5.38 0.84
CA ILE A 58 10.19 5.07 -0.55
C ILE A 58 9.88 6.37 -1.28
N LYS A 59 10.89 6.88 -1.98
CA LYS A 59 10.82 8.16 -2.69
C LYS A 59 9.83 8.11 -3.84
N ASN A 60 9.77 6.99 -4.54
CA ASN A 60 8.90 6.80 -5.70
C ASN A 60 7.41 6.80 -5.30
N PRO A 61 6.63 7.84 -5.65
CA PRO A 61 5.22 7.95 -5.28
C PRO A 61 4.35 6.86 -5.95
N TYR A 62 4.75 6.36 -7.13
CA TYR A 62 4.02 5.31 -7.82
C TYR A 62 4.17 3.96 -7.14
N LEU A 63 5.34 3.70 -6.58
CA LEU A 63 5.57 2.49 -5.80
C LEU A 63 4.75 2.52 -4.51
N ARG A 64 4.68 3.67 -3.84
CA ARG A 64 3.79 3.88 -2.68
C ARG A 64 2.31 3.74 -3.07
N ALA A 65 1.89 4.26 -4.22
CA ALA A 65 0.53 4.09 -4.73
C ALA A 65 0.19 2.64 -5.06
N LYS A 66 1.15 1.86 -5.57
CA LYS A 66 0.96 0.42 -5.82
C LYS A 66 0.70 -0.37 -4.54
N MET A 67 1.16 0.10 -3.39
CA MET A 67 0.79 -0.48 -2.09
C MET A 67 -0.71 -0.30 -1.78
N VAL A 68 -1.29 0.85 -2.15
CA VAL A 68 -2.74 1.07 -2.03
C VAL A 68 -3.51 0.15 -2.98
N GLU A 69 -2.99 -0.09 -4.18
CA GLU A 69 -3.57 -1.05 -5.12
C GLU A 69 -3.61 -2.47 -4.54
N VAL A 70 -2.54 -2.90 -3.83
CA VAL A 70 -2.54 -4.17 -3.09
C VAL A 70 -3.66 -4.20 -2.04
N LEU A 71 -3.80 -3.15 -1.23
CA LEU A 71 -4.86 -3.09 -0.22
C LEU A 71 -6.26 -3.13 -0.84
N ASN A 72 -6.47 -2.47 -1.98
CA ASN A 72 -7.75 -2.54 -2.69
C ASN A 72 -8.08 -3.95 -3.16
N CYS A 73 -7.08 -4.72 -3.60
CA CYS A 73 -7.28 -6.13 -3.97
C CYS A 73 -7.66 -7.00 -2.76
N TRP A 74 -7.30 -6.59 -1.55
CA TRP A 74 -7.57 -7.33 -0.31
C TRP A 74 -8.89 -6.97 0.35
N MET A 75 -9.54 -5.86 -0.05
CA MET A 75 -10.85 -5.49 0.45
C MET A 75 -11.83 -6.67 0.32
N PRO A 76 -12.65 -7.00 1.33
CA PRO A 76 -13.54 -8.17 1.29
C PRO A 76 -14.49 -8.21 0.09
N ARG A 77 -14.90 -7.03 -0.42
CA ARG A 77 -15.76 -6.94 -1.62
C ARG A 77 -15.04 -7.31 -2.92
N MET A 78 -13.71 -7.20 -2.96
CA MET A 78 -12.85 -7.50 -4.12
C MET A 78 -12.12 -8.83 -3.99
N SER A 79 -11.90 -9.30 -2.76
CA SER A 79 -11.18 -10.52 -2.45
C SER A 79 -12.14 -11.71 -2.34
N GLY A 80 -11.80 -12.80 -3.03
CA GLY A 80 -12.43 -14.11 -2.81
C GLY A 80 -11.76 -14.95 -1.71
N SER A 81 -10.79 -14.37 -0.99
CA SER A 81 -9.99 -15.05 0.04
C SER A 81 -10.49 -14.73 1.44
N THR A 82 -10.55 -15.75 2.28
CA THR A 82 -10.90 -15.60 3.71
C THR A 82 -9.75 -14.99 4.52
N ALA A 83 -8.50 -15.12 4.04
CA ALA A 83 -7.32 -14.61 4.71
C ALA A 83 -7.28 -13.07 4.79
N THR A 84 -7.95 -12.37 3.85
CA THR A 84 -7.94 -10.91 3.82
C THR A 84 -9.07 -10.28 4.63
N THR A 85 -10.09 -11.05 5.02
CA THR A 85 -11.31 -10.52 5.65
C THR A 85 -11.03 -9.84 6.99
N THR A 86 -10.06 -10.34 7.76
CA THR A 86 -9.75 -9.82 9.09
C THR A 86 -8.65 -8.76 9.10
N LEU A 87 -8.01 -8.48 7.95
CA LEU A 87 -6.85 -7.58 7.91
C LEU A 87 -7.22 -6.14 8.21
N PHE A 88 -8.39 -5.66 7.77
CA PHE A 88 -8.76 -4.27 7.98
C PHE A 88 -9.38 -4.02 9.36
N GLU A 89 -10.15 -4.98 9.86
CA GLU A 89 -10.92 -4.86 11.10
C GLU A 89 -10.19 -5.43 12.33
N GLY A 90 -9.28 -6.39 12.15
CA GLY A 90 -8.59 -7.09 13.24
C GLY A 90 -7.13 -6.69 13.43
N HIS A 91 -6.50 -6.06 12.45
CA HIS A 91 -5.08 -5.72 12.52
C HIS A 91 -4.86 -4.36 13.22
N GLN A 92 -4.15 -4.37 14.35
CA GLN A 92 -3.96 -3.19 15.20
C GLN A 92 -3.43 -1.97 14.44
N LEU A 93 -2.43 -2.13 13.56
CA LEU A 93 -1.89 -0.99 12.82
C LEU A 93 -2.86 -0.48 11.74
N SER A 94 -3.74 -1.33 11.24
CA SER A 94 -4.77 -0.92 10.27
C SER A 94 -5.70 0.09 10.94
N LEU A 95 -6.24 -0.29 12.10
CA LEU A 95 -7.15 0.53 12.89
C LEU A 95 -6.52 1.86 13.33
N GLU A 96 -5.23 1.85 13.67
CA GLU A 96 -4.56 3.03 14.23
C GLU A 96 -4.00 3.99 13.16
N TYR A 97 -3.49 3.47 12.04
CA TYR A 97 -2.69 4.28 11.11
C TYR A 97 -3.23 4.36 9.69
N LEU A 98 -4.06 3.41 9.23
CA LEU A 98 -4.37 3.27 7.81
C LEU A 98 -5.04 4.51 7.22
N VAL A 99 -6.10 5.02 7.86
CA VAL A 99 -6.83 6.21 7.41
C VAL A 99 -5.90 7.44 7.34
N ARG A 100 -5.12 7.68 8.39
CA ARG A 100 -4.15 8.79 8.43
C ARG A 100 -3.12 8.68 7.32
N ASN A 101 -2.60 7.48 7.08
CA ASN A 101 -1.56 7.24 6.09
C ASN A 101 -2.09 7.40 4.66
N LEU A 102 -3.32 6.95 4.40
CA LEU A 102 -4.03 7.17 3.13
C LEU A 102 -4.20 8.65 2.83
N LEU A 103 -4.65 9.44 3.81
CA LEU A 103 -4.80 10.89 3.65
C LEU A 103 -3.45 11.59 3.41
N LYS A 104 -2.37 11.16 4.09
CA LYS A 104 -1.03 11.71 3.83
C LYS A 104 -0.59 11.42 2.39
N LEU A 105 -0.72 10.18 1.93
CA LEU A 105 -0.36 9.82 0.56
C LEU A 105 -1.21 10.56 -0.48
N TYR A 106 -2.51 10.73 -0.22
CA TYR A 106 -3.41 11.51 -1.07
C TYR A 106 -2.89 12.94 -1.30
N VAL A 107 -2.42 13.60 -0.24
CA VAL A 107 -1.82 14.94 -0.34
C VAL A 107 -0.48 14.87 -1.07
N ASP A 108 0.40 13.91 -0.75
CA ASP A 108 1.73 13.79 -1.34
C ASP A 108 1.70 13.65 -2.87
N ILE A 109 0.74 12.90 -3.41
CA ILE A 109 0.67 12.66 -4.87
C ILE A 109 0.31 13.91 -5.66
N GLU A 110 -0.39 14.88 -5.06
CA GLU A 110 -0.76 16.13 -5.73
C GLU A 110 0.47 16.95 -6.12
N PHE A 111 1.54 16.87 -5.33
CA PHE A 111 2.78 17.64 -5.53
C PHE A 111 3.81 16.95 -6.46
N THR A 112 3.46 15.81 -7.08
CA THR A 112 4.35 15.14 -8.05
C THR A 112 4.33 15.91 -9.40
N GLY A 113 5.49 16.41 -9.84
CA GLY A 113 5.60 17.56 -10.75
C GLY A 113 5.78 17.30 -12.26
N SER A 114 5.42 16.15 -12.83
CA SER A 114 5.59 15.92 -14.28
C SER A 114 4.28 15.75 -15.08
N HIS A 115 4.31 16.06 -16.38
CA HIS A 115 3.11 16.12 -17.24
C HIS A 115 2.44 14.75 -17.47
N THR A 116 3.19 13.64 -17.45
CA THR A 116 2.61 12.29 -17.54
C THR A 116 1.93 11.86 -16.23
N GLN A 117 2.28 12.47 -15.10
CA GLN A 117 1.71 12.13 -13.78
C GLN A 117 0.32 12.73 -13.58
N PHE A 118 -0.12 13.66 -14.44
CA PHE A 118 -1.41 14.30 -14.28
C PHE A 118 -2.56 13.29 -14.31
N TYR A 119 -2.52 12.33 -15.24
CA TYR A 119 -3.56 11.31 -15.38
C TYR A 119 -3.47 10.23 -14.31
N ASP A 120 -2.26 9.78 -13.98
CA ASP A 120 -2.04 8.74 -12.98
C ASP A 120 -2.56 9.14 -11.60
N LYS A 121 -2.44 10.42 -11.23
CA LYS A 121 -2.97 10.95 -9.96
C LYS A 121 -4.47 10.70 -9.79
N PHE A 122 -5.26 10.70 -10.86
CA PHE A 122 -6.70 10.42 -10.73
C PHE A 122 -6.95 8.97 -10.35
N ASN A 123 -6.25 8.01 -10.98
CA ASN A 123 -6.37 6.60 -10.64
C ASN A 123 -5.89 6.33 -9.20
N ILE A 124 -4.78 6.95 -8.80
CA ILE A 124 -4.26 6.79 -7.43
C ILE A 124 -5.25 7.38 -6.41
N ARG A 125 -5.79 8.57 -6.66
CA ARG A 125 -6.82 9.17 -5.80
C ARG A 125 -8.07 8.32 -5.73
N HIS A 126 -8.53 7.80 -6.86
CA HIS A 126 -9.70 6.93 -6.91
C HIS A 126 -9.48 5.69 -6.03
N ASN A 127 -8.33 5.02 -6.18
CA ASN A 127 -7.97 3.87 -5.35
C ASN A 127 -7.94 4.21 -3.85
N ILE A 128 -7.35 5.36 -3.48
CA ILE A 128 -7.32 5.81 -2.08
C ILE A 128 -8.73 6.07 -1.56
N VAL A 129 -9.58 6.75 -2.34
CA VAL A 129 -10.95 7.07 -1.95
C VAL A 129 -11.81 5.82 -1.82
N GLU A 130 -11.70 4.85 -2.72
CA GLU A 130 -12.40 3.58 -2.61
C GLU A 130 -12.04 2.85 -1.31
N LEU A 131 -10.75 2.84 -0.94
CA LEU A 131 -10.30 2.23 0.30
C LEU A 131 -10.84 3.00 1.53
N LEU A 132 -10.79 4.34 1.50
CA LEU A 132 -11.34 5.18 2.55
C LEU A 132 -12.86 5.06 2.69
N GLU A 133 -13.60 4.79 1.61
CA GLU A 133 -15.04 4.56 1.66
C GLU A 133 -15.38 3.21 2.30
N TYR A 134 -14.48 2.23 2.20
CA TYR A 134 -14.65 0.93 2.84
C TYR A 134 -14.34 0.96 4.36
N LEU A 135 -13.33 1.72 4.77
CA LEU A 135 -12.86 1.83 6.15
C LEU A 135 -13.75 2.70 7.03
#